data_AF-A0A511QIF6-F1
#
_entry.id   AF-A0A511QIF6-F1
#
_cell.length_a   1.000
_cell.length_b   1.000
_cell.length_c   1.000
_cell.angle_alpha   90.00
_cell.angle_beta   90.00
_cell.angle_gamma   90.00
#
_symmetry.space_group_name_H-M   'P 1'
#
loop_
_entity.id
_entity.type
_entity.pdbx_description
1 polymer ?
#
loop_
_entity_poly.entity_id
_entity_poly.type
_entity_poly.pdbx_seq_one_letter_code
_entity_poly.pdbx_strand_id
1 'polypeptide(L)'
;MPSLTVPLTANSPTKALRKTTDTNLSLFEKSIKAIKNESDPRELMNKKFFVRDIDNSNGFSLRESLPRIESYVPYGISDDSRVVFAKVGDYVGFNQSVLGIKPYTTEVSQERRSLAASELGAIVLHNKHFTEKAVDKISRGVELYLQAQRELDRDKSLAAVVNGVGHYFFTNGKQSFGRISEEDAGKLSDELIWNSILNSLKKGSLDQKMAIHDAIGRKVLPKLGGIQLNRYKSIEKTVRQDWFDKETKRGRAKRKNVVEPSFTAGITNNRNVAIVGKLDKSRNRGVDMFERDMFRQSDPEANVFFDDMDSLNLLFGAGISGTTGSLFQAAEAFGPLEDEEEKKQYMLAIVGYLVGGGMHSFHEVMSVGKKIGIPYDAGSYVKSLPESFKKSDEFRQWNHNYYDISELGATHWRFNEGKLPSHLELAKLSQQGKDI
;
A
#
# COMPACT_ATOMS: atom_id res chain seq x y z
N MET A 1 -45.93 -47.49 54.81
CA MET A 1 -45.48 -48.83 54.36
C MET A 1 -44.99 -48.71 52.92
N PRO A 2 -43.98 -49.48 52.48
CA PRO A 2 -42.54 -49.45 52.79
C PRO A 2 -41.72 -48.86 51.61
N SER A 3 -40.63 -48.10 51.85
CA SER A 3 -39.22 -48.57 51.88
C SER A 3 -38.79 -49.41 50.67
N LEU A 4 -37.82 -48.92 49.90
CA LEU A 4 -36.53 -49.62 49.68
C LEU A 4 -35.49 -48.73 48.99
N THR A 5 -34.30 -48.74 49.59
CA THR A 5 -33.09 -47.95 49.35
C THR A 5 -32.06 -48.66 48.44
N VAL A 6 -31.03 -47.88 48.03
CA VAL A 6 -29.61 -48.25 47.70
C VAL A 6 -29.29 -48.60 46.22
N PRO A 7 -28.09 -48.30 45.63
CA PRO A 7 -26.96 -47.42 46.03
C PRO A 7 -26.49 -46.40 44.96
N LEU A 8 -25.76 -45.40 45.44
CA LEU A 8 -24.72 -44.68 44.69
C LEU A 8 -23.56 -45.62 44.32
N THR A 9 -23.22 -45.72 43.04
CA THR A 9 -21.88 -46.12 42.61
C THR A 9 -21.32 -45.05 41.67
N ALA A 10 -20.25 -44.42 42.12
CA ALA A 10 -19.43 -43.53 41.32
C ALA A 10 -18.56 -44.37 40.37
N ASN A 11 -18.68 -44.15 39.07
CA ASN A 11 -17.67 -44.55 38.09
C ASN A 11 -17.43 -43.38 37.13
N SER A 12 -16.28 -42.73 37.30
CA SER A 12 -15.80 -41.61 36.49
C SER A 12 -15.54 -42.00 35.03
N PRO A 13 -16.10 -41.28 34.03
CA PRO A 13 -15.73 -41.49 32.63
C PRO A 13 -14.60 -40.53 32.25
N THR A 14 -13.39 -40.72 32.79
CA THR A 14 -12.25 -39.83 32.47
C THR A 14 -11.03 -40.53 31.87
N LYS A 15 -11.13 -41.82 31.51
CA LYS A 15 -9.99 -42.56 30.92
C LYS A 15 -10.22 -43.15 29.52
N ALA A 16 -11.43 -43.12 28.98
CA ALA A 16 -11.72 -43.64 27.64
C ALA A 16 -11.73 -42.56 26.52
N LEU A 17 -11.79 -41.27 26.86
CA LEU A 17 -11.80 -40.17 25.87
C LEU A 17 -10.41 -39.63 25.46
N ARG A 18 -9.33 -40.10 26.08
CA ARG A 18 -7.96 -39.61 25.75
C ARG A 18 -7.20 -40.47 24.74
N LYS A 19 -7.67 -41.68 24.42
CA LYS A 19 -6.97 -42.57 23.47
C LYS A 19 -7.49 -42.51 22.03
N THR A 20 -8.62 -41.84 21.78
CA THR A 20 -9.21 -41.68 20.44
C THR A 20 -8.95 -40.30 19.83
N THR A 21 -8.47 -39.33 20.60
CA THR A 21 -8.07 -38.01 20.12
C THR A 21 -6.63 -37.99 19.58
N ASP A 22 -5.71 -38.75 20.18
CA ASP A 22 -4.28 -38.67 19.81
C ASP A 22 -3.95 -39.41 18.50
N THR A 23 -4.67 -40.51 18.20
CA THR A 23 -4.50 -41.24 16.93
C THR A 23 -5.14 -40.52 15.75
N ASN A 24 -6.21 -39.75 15.96
CA ASN A 24 -6.84 -38.96 14.91
C ASN A 24 -6.06 -37.67 14.61
N LEU A 25 -5.46 -37.02 15.61
CA LEU A 25 -4.57 -35.86 15.39
C LEU A 25 -3.30 -36.25 14.61
N SER A 26 -2.72 -37.41 14.90
CA SER A 26 -1.55 -37.92 14.16
C SER A 26 -1.84 -38.24 12.68
N LEU A 27 -3.04 -38.72 12.35
CA LEU A 27 -3.46 -38.99 10.97
C LEU A 27 -3.90 -37.72 10.24
N PHE A 28 -4.47 -36.73 10.95
CA PHE A 28 -4.77 -35.41 10.41
C PHE A 28 -3.49 -34.61 10.12
N GLU A 29 -2.50 -34.64 11.00
CA GLU A 29 -1.20 -33.95 10.79
C GLU A 29 -0.37 -34.59 9.69
N LYS A 30 -0.42 -35.92 9.51
CA LYS A 30 0.21 -36.60 8.38
C LYS A 30 -0.51 -36.29 7.06
N SER A 31 -1.84 -36.18 7.07
CA SER A 31 -2.62 -35.78 5.90
C SER A 31 -2.41 -34.31 5.51
N ILE A 32 -2.26 -33.41 6.50
CA ILE A 32 -1.91 -32.00 6.25
C ILE A 32 -0.47 -31.82 5.74
N LYS A 33 0.47 -32.67 6.18
CA LYS A 33 1.84 -32.69 5.62
C LYS A 33 1.93 -33.32 4.23
N ALA A 34 1.07 -34.29 3.91
CA ALA A 34 1.02 -34.91 2.58
C ALA A 34 0.36 -34.00 1.53
N ILE A 35 -0.64 -33.20 1.91
CA ILE A 35 -1.31 -32.23 1.01
C ILE A 35 -0.42 -31.00 0.71
N LYS A 36 0.67 -30.77 1.46
CA LYS A 36 1.61 -29.66 1.22
C LYS A 36 2.75 -29.95 0.24
N ASN A 37 2.85 -31.17 -0.30
CA ASN A 37 3.98 -31.57 -1.15
C ASN A 37 3.62 -32.01 -2.58
N GLU A 38 2.39 -31.79 -3.02
CA GLU A 38 2.06 -31.80 -4.44
C GLU A 38 1.65 -30.37 -4.83
N SER A 39 2.60 -29.64 -5.42
CA SER A 39 2.28 -28.36 -6.05
C SER A 39 1.28 -28.63 -7.17
N ASP A 40 0.16 -27.88 -7.17
CA ASP A 40 -0.77 -27.90 -8.30
C ASP A 40 0.07 -27.63 -9.58
N PRO A 41 -0.08 -28.39 -10.67
CA PRO A 41 0.55 -28.05 -11.94
C PRO A 41 0.32 -26.59 -12.37
N ARG A 42 -0.77 -25.96 -11.90
CA ARG A 42 -1.05 -24.52 -12.03
C ARG A 42 -0.16 -23.62 -11.15
N GLU A 43 0.28 -24.06 -9.97
CA GLU A 43 1.28 -23.36 -9.15
C GLU A 43 2.69 -23.41 -9.77
N LEU A 44 3.04 -24.49 -10.45
CA LEU A 44 4.31 -24.64 -11.19
C LEU A 44 4.32 -23.86 -12.52
N MET A 45 3.17 -23.74 -13.19
CA MET A 45 3.00 -22.85 -14.35
C MET A 45 2.99 -21.36 -13.96
N ASN A 46 2.69 -21.03 -12.69
CA ASN A 46 2.60 -19.67 -12.15
C ASN A 46 3.95 -19.00 -11.87
N LYS A 47 5.08 -19.66 -12.18
CA LYS A 47 6.44 -19.13 -11.93
C LYS A 47 7.30 -18.97 -13.19
N LYS A 48 6.74 -19.23 -14.37
CA LYS A 48 7.46 -19.14 -15.64
C LYS A 48 7.11 -17.86 -16.39
N PHE A 49 8.12 -17.24 -16.96
CA PHE A 49 7.98 -16.09 -17.85
C PHE A 49 7.55 -16.52 -19.24
N PHE A 50 6.65 -15.75 -19.83
CA PHE A 50 6.24 -15.92 -21.22
C PHE A 50 7.22 -15.11 -22.07
N VAL A 51 7.95 -15.75 -22.96
CA VAL A 51 8.93 -15.09 -23.83
C VAL A 51 8.50 -15.27 -25.28
N ARG A 52 8.42 -14.17 -26.02
CA ARG A 52 8.05 -14.14 -27.45
C ARG A 52 8.87 -15.18 -28.22
N ASP A 53 8.17 -15.98 -28.99
CA ASP A 53 8.73 -17.09 -29.75
C ASP A 53 7.94 -17.23 -31.05
N ILE A 54 8.55 -16.82 -32.17
CA ILE A 54 7.88 -16.76 -33.49
C ILE A 54 7.66 -18.16 -34.05
N ASP A 55 8.49 -19.13 -33.65
CA ASP A 55 8.41 -20.51 -34.12
C ASP A 55 7.38 -21.33 -33.32
N ASN A 56 6.90 -20.78 -32.19
CA ASN A 56 5.85 -21.40 -31.39
C ASN A 56 4.46 -20.99 -31.91
N SER A 57 3.54 -21.95 -32.07
CA SER A 57 2.17 -21.69 -32.53
C SER A 57 1.38 -20.75 -31.60
N ASN A 58 1.75 -20.70 -30.31
CA ASN A 58 1.15 -19.79 -29.34
C ASN A 58 1.79 -18.40 -29.34
N GLY A 59 2.84 -18.17 -30.15
CA GLY A 59 3.59 -16.91 -30.22
C GLY A 59 4.54 -16.66 -29.04
N PHE A 60 4.64 -17.58 -28.08
CA PHE A 60 5.56 -17.52 -26.94
C PHE A 60 5.96 -18.91 -26.44
N SER A 61 7.11 -18.98 -25.76
CA SER A 61 7.59 -20.12 -24.98
C SER A 61 7.74 -19.77 -23.51
N LEU A 62 7.80 -20.80 -22.65
CA LEU A 62 7.93 -20.64 -21.20
C LEU A 62 9.41 -20.69 -20.79
N ARG A 63 9.84 -19.75 -19.95
CA ARG A 63 11.17 -19.75 -19.34
C ARG A 63 11.11 -19.65 -17.81
N GLU A 64 11.99 -20.36 -17.11
CA GLU A 64 12.09 -20.29 -15.64
C GLU A 64 12.61 -18.93 -15.16
N SER A 65 13.39 -18.23 -15.99
CA SER A 65 13.95 -16.93 -15.64
C SER A 65 14.18 -16.08 -16.89
N LEU A 66 14.27 -14.77 -16.70
CA LEU A 66 14.77 -13.81 -17.69
C LEU A 66 16.24 -13.54 -17.36
N PRO A 67 17.21 -14.09 -18.12
CA PRO A 67 18.63 -13.95 -17.80
C PRO A 67 19.06 -12.49 -17.80
N ARG A 68 19.81 -12.06 -16.78
CA ARG A 68 20.31 -10.67 -16.65
C ARG A 68 21.28 -10.24 -17.76
N ILE A 69 21.83 -11.20 -18.52
CA ILE A 69 22.74 -10.96 -19.64
C ILE A 69 21.96 -10.50 -20.89
N GLU A 70 20.66 -10.82 -20.94
CA GLU A 70 19.76 -10.44 -22.02
C GLU A 70 18.81 -9.34 -21.52
N SER A 71 18.54 -8.34 -22.37
CA SER A 71 17.56 -7.30 -22.05
C SER A 71 16.20 -7.70 -22.60
N TYR A 72 15.15 -7.56 -21.78
CA TYR A 72 13.78 -7.89 -22.14
C TYR A 72 12.86 -6.68 -21.97
N VAL A 73 11.82 -6.61 -22.79
CA VAL A 73 10.78 -5.59 -22.71
C VAL A 73 9.39 -6.26 -22.74
N PRO A 74 8.38 -5.70 -22.06
CA PRO A 74 7.00 -6.13 -22.21
C PRO A 74 6.56 -5.94 -23.67
N TYR A 75 6.15 -7.02 -24.32
CA TYR A 75 5.71 -7.05 -25.70
C TYR A 75 4.20 -7.12 -25.82
N GLY A 76 3.59 -8.02 -25.06
CA GLY A 76 2.15 -8.23 -25.05
C GLY A 76 1.63 -8.66 -23.68
N ILE A 77 0.32 -8.78 -23.57
CA ILE A 77 -0.37 -9.30 -22.41
C ILE A 77 -1.39 -10.35 -22.86
N SER A 78 -1.40 -11.50 -22.20
CA SER A 78 -2.41 -12.54 -22.43
C SER A 78 -3.75 -12.18 -21.79
N ASP A 79 -4.81 -12.88 -22.19
CA ASP A 79 -6.15 -12.69 -21.61
C ASP A 79 -6.22 -13.00 -20.10
N ASP A 80 -5.29 -13.82 -19.58
CA ASP A 80 -5.13 -14.07 -18.14
C ASP A 80 -4.13 -13.12 -17.45
N SER A 81 -3.88 -11.97 -18.06
CA SER A 81 -3.08 -10.86 -17.51
C SER A 81 -1.60 -11.16 -17.27
N ARG A 82 -1.04 -12.18 -17.94
CA ARG A 82 0.40 -12.47 -17.93
C ARG A 82 1.12 -11.72 -19.03
N VAL A 83 2.28 -11.16 -18.69
CA VAL A 83 3.09 -10.39 -19.62
C VAL A 83 3.93 -11.33 -20.47
N VAL A 84 3.86 -11.13 -21.79
CA VAL A 84 4.75 -11.74 -22.76
C VAL A 84 5.91 -10.78 -22.98
N PHE A 85 7.12 -11.23 -22.71
CA PHE A 85 8.35 -10.46 -22.86
C PHE A 85 9.02 -10.75 -24.20
N ALA A 86 9.53 -9.73 -24.88
CA ALA A 86 10.42 -9.90 -26.03
C ALA A 86 11.83 -9.47 -25.65
N LYS A 87 12.84 -10.07 -26.30
CA LYS A 87 14.21 -9.56 -26.22
C LYS A 87 14.28 -8.16 -26.84
N VAL A 88 15.14 -7.30 -26.31
CA VAL A 88 15.43 -6.01 -26.95
C VAL A 88 15.93 -6.25 -28.37
N GLY A 89 15.34 -5.55 -29.35
CA GLY A 89 15.54 -5.78 -30.79
C GLY A 89 14.41 -6.59 -31.42
N ASP A 90 13.85 -7.55 -30.69
CA ASP A 90 12.78 -8.44 -31.15
C ASP A 90 11.38 -7.95 -30.75
N TYR A 91 11.24 -6.73 -30.25
CA TYR A 91 9.95 -6.18 -29.82
C TYR A 91 9.18 -5.48 -30.95
N VAL A 92 9.83 -5.23 -32.10
CA VAL A 92 9.25 -4.48 -33.20
C VAL A 92 8.20 -5.32 -33.94
N GLY A 93 7.04 -4.72 -34.19
CA GLY A 93 5.91 -5.36 -34.88
C GLY A 93 5.09 -6.24 -33.95
N PHE A 94 3.87 -5.80 -33.62
CA PHE A 94 2.93 -6.61 -32.88
C PHE A 94 2.18 -7.56 -33.83
N ASN A 95 2.30 -8.87 -33.61
CA ASN A 95 1.60 -9.85 -34.43
C ASN A 95 0.16 -10.05 -33.93
N GLN A 96 -0.79 -9.35 -34.56
CA GLN A 96 -2.23 -9.47 -34.22
C GLN A 96 -2.83 -10.85 -34.53
N SER A 97 -2.13 -11.71 -35.28
CA SER A 97 -2.63 -13.07 -35.60
C SER A 97 -2.49 -14.08 -34.46
N VAL A 98 -1.74 -13.74 -33.40
CA VAL A 98 -1.60 -14.61 -32.24
C VAL A 98 -2.85 -14.48 -31.36
N LEU A 99 -3.65 -15.56 -31.31
CA LEU A 99 -4.88 -15.62 -30.52
C LEU A 99 -4.58 -15.43 -29.02
N GLY A 100 -5.35 -14.55 -28.38
CA GLY A 100 -5.34 -14.36 -26.92
C GLY A 100 -4.20 -13.51 -26.36
N ILE A 101 -3.43 -12.82 -27.22
CA ILE A 101 -2.41 -11.84 -26.81
C ILE A 101 -2.74 -10.47 -27.38
N LYS A 102 -2.69 -9.45 -26.52
CA LYS A 102 -2.92 -8.04 -26.87
C LYS A 102 -1.62 -7.25 -26.72
N PRO A 103 -1.45 -6.13 -27.45
CA PRO A 103 -0.26 -5.31 -27.32
C PRO A 103 -0.15 -4.73 -25.90
N TYR A 104 1.09 -4.61 -25.42
CA TYR A 104 1.36 -3.97 -24.14
C TYR A 104 1.40 -2.44 -24.32
N THR A 105 0.27 -1.77 -24.13
CA THR A 105 0.12 -0.31 -24.34
C THR A 105 0.38 0.51 -23.06
N THR A 106 0.29 1.84 -23.19
CA THR A 106 0.28 2.81 -22.09
C THR A 106 -0.82 2.49 -21.08
N GLU A 107 -2.03 2.19 -21.54
CA GLU A 107 -3.17 1.87 -20.69
C GLU A 107 -2.95 0.55 -19.95
N VAL A 108 -2.44 -0.48 -20.65
CA VAL A 108 -2.07 -1.77 -20.03
C VAL A 108 -1.00 -1.55 -18.95
N SER A 109 0.01 -0.74 -19.24
CA SER A 109 1.03 -0.37 -18.25
C SER A 109 0.44 0.33 -17.03
N GLN A 110 -0.49 1.29 -17.22
CA GLN A 110 -1.15 1.97 -16.10
C GLN A 110 -1.99 1.01 -15.26
N GLU A 111 -2.77 0.15 -15.91
CA GLU A 111 -3.58 -0.87 -15.22
C GLU A 111 -2.69 -1.81 -14.40
N ARG A 112 -1.59 -2.31 -14.99
CA ARG A 112 -0.66 -3.19 -14.30
C ARG A 112 0.10 -2.50 -13.18
N ARG A 113 0.48 -1.23 -13.31
CA ARG A 113 1.00 -0.43 -12.18
C ARG A 113 -0.02 -0.33 -11.05
N SER A 114 -1.28 -0.17 -11.40
CA SER A 114 -2.37 0.00 -10.44
C SER A 114 -2.57 -1.29 -9.65
N LEU A 115 -2.56 -2.44 -10.35
CA LEU A 115 -2.59 -3.77 -9.74
C LEU A 115 -1.36 -4.01 -8.85
N ALA A 116 -0.14 -3.78 -9.37
CA ALA A 116 1.11 -3.99 -8.63
C ALA A 116 1.15 -3.20 -7.32
N ALA A 117 0.82 -1.91 -7.37
CA ALA A 117 0.80 -1.02 -6.21
C ALA A 117 -0.29 -1.42 -5.19
N SER A 118 -1.46 -1.82 -5.70
CA SER A 118 -2.59 -2.24 -4.87
C SER A 118 -2.32 -3.55 -4.15
N GLU A 119 -1.78 -4.54 -4.84
CA GLU A 119 -1.43 -5.84 -4.27
C GLU A 119 -0.29 -5.72 -3.27
N LEU A 120 0.74 -4.92 -3.56
CA LEU A 120 1.80 -4.61 -2.60
C LEU A 120 1.22 -3.99 -1.31
N GLY A 121 0.34 -3.00 -1.45
CA GLY A 121 -0.34 -2.39 -0.32
C GLY A 121 -1.19 -3.39 0.49
N ALA A 122 -1.91 -4.28 -0.19
CA ALA A 122 -2.73 -5.31 0.43
C ALA A 122 -1.88 -6.34 1.20
N ILE A 123 -0.78 -6.81 0.59
CA ILE A 123 0.19 -7.72 1.23
C ILE A 123 0.67 -7.11 2.55
N VAL A 124 1.08 -5.84 2.54
CA VAL A 124 1.60 -5.16 3.72
C VAL A 124 0.54 -4.97 4.80
N LEU A 125 -0.69 -4.59 4.42
CA LEU A 125 -1.79 -4.43 5.38
C LEU A 125 -2.13 -5.74 6.11
N HIS A 126 -2.04 -6.88 5.42
CA HIS A 126 -2.33 -8.19 6.00
C HIS A 126 -1.12 -8.83 6.72
N ASN A 127 0.11 -8.37 6.43
CA ASN A 127 1.35 -8.94 6.95
C ASN A 127 2.17 -7.92 7.74
N LYS A 128 1.73 -7.66 8.97
CA LYS A 128 2.38 -6.67 9.85
C LYS A 128 3.87 -6.92 10.11
N HIS A 129 4.33 -8.17 10.03
CA HIS A 129 5.71 -8.55 10.38
C HIS A 129 6.77 -7.89 9.48
N PHE A 130 6.40 -7.44 8.28
CA PHE A 130 7.31 -6.69 7.41
C PHE A 130 7.61 -5.27 7.92
N THR A 131 6.74 -4.72 8.77
CA THR A 131 6.81 -3.31 9.19
C THR A 131 6.77 -3.11 10.70
N GLU A 132 6.48 -4.17 11.47
CA GLU A 132 6.18 -4.09 12.91
C GLU A 132 7.29 -3.45 13.73
N LYS A 133 8.57 -3.75 13.45
CA LYS A 133 9.70 -3.18 14.21
C LYS A 133 9.67 -1.65 14.19
N ALA A 134 9.59 -1.06 13.01
CA ALA A 134 9.58 0.39 12.85
C ALA A 134 8.26 1.03 13.32
N VAL A 135 7.11 0.39 13.01
CA VAL A 135 5.79 0.89 13.40
C VAL A 135 5.61 0.86 14.92
N ASP A 136 5.98 -0.23 15.59
CA ASP A 136 5.82 -0.39 17.03
C ASP A 136 6.76 0.52 17.81
N LYS A 137 7.97 0.79 17.30
CA LYS A 137 8.89 1.79 17.86
C LYS A 137 8.22 3.17 17.93
N ILE A 138 7.59 3.61 16.84
CA ILE A 138 6.91 4.90 16.79
C ILE A 138 5.63 4.87 17.62
N SER A 139 4.84 3.79 17.55
CA SER A 139 3.61 3.64 18.34
C SER A 139 3.91 3.70 19.84
N ARG A 140 5.00 3.07 20.30
CA ARG A 140 5.45 3.14 21.69
C ARG A 140 5.88 4.55 22.08
N GLY A 141 6.58 5.25 21.19
CA GLY A 141 6.95 6.65 21.38
C GLY A 141 5.76 7.58 21.55
N VAL A 142 4.73 7.40 20.71
CA VAL A 142 3.46 8.13 20.80
C VAL A 142 2.77 7.84 22.13
N GLU A 143 2.68 6.56 22.52
CA GLU A 143 2.06 6.16 23.80
C GLU A 143 2.76 6.83 25.00
N LEU A 144 4.09 6.74 25.06
CA LEU A 144 4.89 7.33 26.13
C LEU A 144 4.72 8.85 26.21
N TYR A 145 4.72 9.52 25.06
CA TYR A 145 4.48 10.95 24.98
C TYR A 145 3.10 11.32 25.55
N LEU A 146 2.03 10.63 25.11
CA LEU A 146 0.67 10.91 25.57
C LEU A 146 0.50 10.63 27.07
N GLN A 147 1.10 9.56 27.59
CA GLN A 147 1.09 9.24 29.02
C GLN A 147 1.78 10.34 29.84
N ALA A 148 2.98 10.75 29.44
CA ALA A 148 3.71 11.83 30.13
C ALA A 148 2.95 13.16 30.09
N GLN A 149 2.34 13.52 28.95
CA GLN A 149 1.53 14.73 28.85
C GLN A 149 0.29 14.66 29.75
N ARG A 150 -0.36 13.49 29.84
CA ARG A 150 -1.51 13.28 30.71
C ARG A 150 -1.16 13.38 32.20
N GLU A 151 0.04 12.94 32.59
CA GLU A 151 0.55 13.10 33.97
C GLU A 151 0.84 14.57 34.30
N LEU A 152 1.32 15.35 33.33
CA LEU A 152 1.60 16.79 33.49
C LEU A 152 0.31 17.62 33.56
N ASP A 153 -0.62 17.39 32.64
CA ASP A 153 -1.90 18.10 32.56
C ASP A 153 -2.94 17.19 31.90
N ARG A 154 -3.74 16.53 32.75
CA ARG A 154 -4.75 15.57 32.31
C ARG A 154 -5.80 16.22 31.42
N ASP A 155 -6.36 17.35 31.86
CA ASP A 155 -7.51 17.97 31.19
C ASP A 155 -7.11 18.53 29.83
N LYS A 156 -5.95 19.19 29.74
CA LYS A 156 -5.42 19.67 28.47
C LYS A 156 -5.09 18.52 27.51
N SER A 157 -4.49 17.45 28.01
CA SER A 157 -4.13 16.28 27.19
C SER A 157 -5.36 15.55 26.67
N LEU A 158 -6.36 15.35 27.53
CA LEU A 158 -7.62 14.72 27.17
C LEU A 158 -8.37 15.56 26.14
N ALA A 159 -8.48 16.89 26.35
CA ALA A 159 -9.08 17.80 25.39
C ALA A 159 -8.32 17.81 24.05
N ALA A 160 -6.98 17.78 24.07
CA ALA A 160 -6.19 17.77 22.84
C ALA A 160 -6.41 16.48 22.02
N VAL A 161 -6.53 15.32 22.67
CA VAL A 161 -6.77 14.03 22.00
C VAL A 161 -8.23 13.85 21.62
N VAL A 162 -9.15 13.93 22.59
CA VAL A 162 -10.57 13.62 22.38
C VAL A 162 -11.21 14.64 21.44
N ASN A 163 -11.13 15.93 21.78
CA ASN A 163 -11.74 16.98 20.96
C ASN A 163 -10.92 17.25 19.70
N GLY A 164 -9.59 17.11 19.78
CA GLY A 164 -8.71 17.40 18.64
C GLY A 164 -8.75 16.32 17.56
N VAL A 165 -8.82 15.04 17.92
CA VAL A 165 -8.69 13.94 16.96
C VAL A 165 -9.68 12.78 17.13
N GLY A 166 -10.47 12.71 18.20
CA GLY A 166 -11.40 11.59 18.45
C GLY A 166 -12.35 11.33 17.27
N HIS A 167 -12.90 12.38 16.67
CA HIS A 167 -13.83 12.29 15.52
C HIS A 167 -13.22 11.69 14.23
N TYR A 168 -11.89 11.59 14.12
CA TYR A 168 -11.25 10.89 12.99
C TYR A 168 -11.24 9.37 13.18
N PHE A 169 -11.28 8.91 14.43
CA PHE A 169 -11.24 7.48 14.81
C PHE A 169 -12.62 6.92 15.16
N PHE A 170 -13.53 7.78 15.59
CA PHE A 170 -14.93 7.50 15.94
C PHE A 170 -15.81 8.34 15.02
N THR A 171 -16.20 7.74 13.92
CA THR A 171 -16.47 8.48 12.69
C THR A 171 -17.93 8.86 12.49
N ASN A 172 -18.84 8.45 13.38
CA ASN A 172 -20.28 8.61 13.23
C ASN A 172 -20.76 8.13 11.84
N GLY A 173 -20.40 6.89 11.48
CA GLY A 173 -20.71 6.26 10.19
C GLY A 173 -19.87 6.70 9.00
N LYS A 174 -18.97 7.70 9.13
CA LYS A 174 -18.10 8.12 8.01
C LYS A 174 -17.04 7.05 7.70
N GLN A 175 -16.75 6.91 6.41
CA GLN A 175 -15.91 5.85 5.86
C GLN A 175 -14.44 6.29 5.71
N SER A 176 -13.80 6.66 6.83
CA SER A 176 -12.35 6.93 6.86
C SER A 176 -11.53 5.65 7.01
N PHE A 177 -10.33 5.66 6.44
CA PHE A 177 -9.35 4.58 6.60
C PHE A 177 -8.53 4.79 7.88
N GLY A 178 -8.26 3.72 8.64
CA GLY A 178 -7.64 3.83 9.97
C GLY A 178 -8.62 4.11 11.13
N ARG A 179 -9.94 4.06 10.89
CA ARG A 179 -10.94 4.26 11.96
C ARG A 179 -10.91 3.13 12.99
N ILE A 180 -11.17 3.49 14.24
CA ILE A 180 -11.33 2.55 15.35
C ILE A 180 -12.77 2.02 15.37
N SER A 181 -13.76 2.92 15.37
CA SER A 181 -15.18 2.60 15.40
C SER A 181 -15.99 3.54 14.50
N GLU A 182 -17.18 3.09 14.10
CA GLU A 182 -18.17 3.92 13.40
C GLU A 182 -19.11 4.64 14.36
N GLU A 183 -18.98 4.40 15.67
CA GLU A 183 -19.70 5.14 16.70
C GLU A 183 -19.38 6.63 16.67
N ASP A 184 -20.31 7.44 17.17
CA ASP A 184 -20.14 8.88 17.31
C ASP A 184 -19.29 9.20 18.53
N ALA A 185 -18.16 9.89 18.33
CA ALA A 185 -17.28 10.34 19.40
C ALA A 185 -18.05 11.11 20.49
N GLY A 186 -19.07 11.90 20.11
CA GLY A 186 -19.87 12.69 21.06
C GLY A 186 -20.76 11.86 21.98
N LYS A 187 -20.92 10.56 21.72
CA LYS A 187 -21.70 9.63 22.55
C LYS A 187 -20.84 8.77 23.48
N LEU A 188 -19.52 8.88 23.37
CA LEU A 188 -18.57 8.10 24.15
C LEU A 188 -17.94 8.94 25.26
N SER A 189 -17.57 8.31 26.36
CA SER A 189 -16.77 8.99 27.39
C SER A 189 -15.36 9.28 26.87
N ASP A 190 -14.80 10.42 27.25
CA ASP A 190 -13.43 10.82 26.94
C ASP A 190 -12.38 9.74 27.28
N GLU A 191 -12.54 9.07 28.43
CA GLU A 191 -11.64 7.98 28.86
C GLU A 191 -11.70 6.76 27.92
N LEU A 192 -12.89 6.42 27.41
CA LEU A 192 -13.03 5.35 26.44
C LEU A 192 -12.32 5.68 25.14
N ILE A 193 -12.46 6.91 24.64
CA ILE A 193 -11.78 7.38 23.42
C ILE A 193 -10.26 7.33 23.63
N TRP A 194 -9.77 7.89 24.74
CA TRP A 194 -8.36 7.87 25.11
C TRP A 194 -7.79 6.44 25.16
N ASN A 195 -8.43 5.56 25.93
CA ASN A 195 -7.98 4.18 26.11
C ASN A 195 -8.04 3.38 24.80
N SER A 196 -9.03 3.64 23.95
CA SER A 196 -9.14 3.00 22.64
C SER A 196 -8.01 3.40 21.71
N ILE A 197 -7.60 4.68 21.71
CA ILE A 197 -6.45 5.16 20.94
C ILE A 197 -5.16 4.50 21.45
N LEU A 198 -4.92 4.49 22.77
CA LEU A 198 -3.73 3.83 23.33
C LEU A 198 -3.71 2.32 23.08
N ASN A 199 -4.87 1.65 23.16
CA ASN A 199 -4.97 0.24 22.86
C ASN A 199 -4.72 -0.04 21.37
N SER A 200 -5.18 0.84 20.47
CA SER A 200 -4.96 0.71 19.03
C SER A 200 -3.48 0.90 18.64
N LEU A 201 -2.74 1.77 19.33
CA LEU A 201 -1.28 1.85 19.18
C LEU A 201 -0.58 0.52 19.50
N LYS A 202 -1.09 -0.25 20.47
CA LYS A 202 -0.50 -1.54 20.87
C LYS A 202 -0.96 -2.69 19.99
N LYS A 203 -2.27 -2.80 19.76
CA LYS A 203 -2.93 -4.00 19.24
C LYS A 203 -3.75 -3.77 17.97
N GLY A 204 -3.87 -2.52 17.54
CA GLY A 204 -4.65 -2.15 16.35
C GLY A 204 -4.02 -2.65 15.07
N SER A 205 -4.81 -2.58 14.00
CA SER A 205 -4.35 -2.86 12.64
C SER A 205 -3.34 -1.81 12.16
N LEU A 206 -2.60 -2.12 11.10
CA LEU A 206 -1.58 -1.21 10.56
C LEU A 206 -2.18 0.16 10.20
N ASP A 207 -3.32 0.19 9.51
CA ASP A 207 -4.00 1.43 9.13
C ASP A 207 -4.40 2.28 10.34
N GLN A 208 -4.83 1.66 11.44
CA GLN A 208 -5.16 2.37 12.68
C GLN A 208 -3.91 3.00 13.31
N LYS A 209 -2.80 2.24 13.42
CA LYS A 209 -1.55 2.75 13.98
C LYS A 209 -1.04 3.94 13.16
N MET A 210 -1.01 3.81 11.84
CA MET A 210 -0.55 4.87 10.94
C MET A 210 -1.46 6.11 11.00
N ALA A 211 -2.79 5.95 11.05
CA ALA A 211 -3.71 7.07 11.23
C ALA A 211 -3.49 7.80 12.57
N ILE A 212 -3.21 7.07 13.65
CA ILE A 212 -2.88 7.65 14.95
C ILE A 212 -1.54 8.41 14.89
N HIS A 213 -0.50 7.85 14.25
CA HIS A 213 0.77 8.55 14.09
C HIS A 213 0.59 9.92 13.41
N ASP A 214 -0.15 9.97 12.29
CA ASP A 214 -0.43 11.24 11.60
C ASP A 214 -1.23 12.21 12.49
N ALA A 215 -2.32 11.74 13.08
CA ALA A 215 -3.21 12.60 13.85
C ALA A 215 -2.52 13.18 15.09
N ILE A 216 -1.78 12.34 15.84
CA ILE A 216 -1.06 12.81 17.03
C ILE A 216 0.05 13.79 16.65
N GLY A 217 0.90 13.46 15.68
CA GLY A 217 1.98 14.34 15.25
C GLY A 217 1.48 15.69 14.70
N ARG A 218 0.43 15.67 13.88
CA ARG A 218 -0.03 16.88 13.18
C ARG A 218 -1.03 17.73 13.97
N LYS A 219 -1.83 17.13 14.86
CA LYS A 219 -2.97 17.82 15.51
C LYS A 219 -2.89 17.90 17.02
N VAL A 220 -2.23 16.95 17.68
CA VAL A 220 -2.12 16.91 19.15
C VAL A 220 -0.80 17.52 19.61
N LEU A 221 0.31 17.10 19.01
CA LEU A 221 1.66 17.55 19.35
C LEU A 221 1.80 19.09 19.29
N PRO A 222 1.25 19.84 18.31
CA PRO A 222 1.34 21.30 18.32
C PRO A 222 0.61 21.98 19.49
N LYS A 223 -0.40 21.32 20.09
CA LYS A 223 -1.17 21.85 21.23
C LYS A 223 -0.50 21.56 22.57
N LEU A 224 0.15 20.39 22.67
CA LEU A 224 0.77 19.92 23.90
C LEU A 224 2.25 20.33 24.00
N GLY A 225 2.94 20.44 22.86
CA GLY A 225 4.32 20.91 22.79
C GLY A 225 5.35 19.87 23.27
N GLY A 226 6.45 20.36 23.86
CA GLY A 226 7.57 19.53 24.31
C GLY A 226 8.69 19.39 23.27
N ILE A 227 9.76 18.70 23.64
CA ILE A 227 10.93 18.48 22.78
C ILE A 227 10.58 17.74 21.48
N GLN A 228 9.54 16.92 21.53
CA GLN A 228 8.98 16.19 20.38
C GLN A 228 8.50 17.15 19.29
N LEU A 229 7.98 18.33 19.64
CA LEU A 229 7.53 19.32 18.65
C LEU A 229 8.72 19.90 17.86
N ASN A 230 9.85 20.12 18.54
CA ASN A 230 11.08 20.58 17.88
C ASN A 230 11.61 19.52 16.91
N ARG A 231 11.59 18.24 17.32
CA ARG A 231 11.96 17.11 16.45
C ARG A 231 11.03 16.98 15.24
N TYR A 232 9.71 17.05 15.45
CA TYR A 232 8.71 17.04 14.38
C TYR A 232 8.96 18.13 13.32
N LYS A 233 9.31 19.34 13.77
CA LYS A 233 9.57 20.49 12.90
C LYS A 233 10.94 20.44 12.21
N SER A 234 11.88 19.63 12.71
CA SER A 234 13.27 19.59 12.20
C SER A 234 13.38 19.22 10.72
N ILE A 235 12.43 18.41 10.21
CA ILE A 235 12.39 17.96 8.81
C ILE A 235 11.21 18.54 8.02
N GLU A 236 10.44 19.48 8.58
CA GLU A 236 9.19 19.99 7.98
C GLU A 236 9.40 20.51 6.55
N LYS A 237 10.40 21.38 6.37
CA LYS A 237 10.73 21.96 5.05
C LYS A 237 11.22 20.94 4.03
N THR A 238 11.69 19.77 4.50
CA THR A 238 12.16 18.68 3.63
C THR A 238 11.00 17.85 3.11
N VAL A 239 10.04 17.50 3.98
CA VAL A 239 9.01 16.49 3.66
C VAL A 239 7.63 17.07 3.37
N ARG A 240 7.40 18.34 3.70
CA ARG A 240 6.13 19.02 3.48
C ARG A 240 6.36 20.49 3.15
N GLN A 241 6.77 20.73 1.91
CA GLN A 241 7.04 22.07 1.41
C GLN A 241 5.75 22.89 1.25
N ASP A 242 5.90 24.21 1.26
CA ASP A 242 4.79 25.17 1.23
C ASP A 242 3.82 24.98 0.06
N TRP A 243 4.25 24.39 -1.06
CA TRP A 243 3.39 24.16 -2.22
C TRP A 243 2.45 22.96 -2.06
N PHE A 244 2.73 22.02 -1.15
CA PHE A 244 1.92 20.81 -0.94
C PHE A 244 0.50 21.13 -0.48
N ASP A 245 0.35 22.20 0.31
CA ASP A 245 -0.93 22.61 0.89
C ASP A 245 -1.57 23.79 0.14
N LYS A 246 -0.88 24.38 -0.84
CA LYS A 246 -1.44 25.44 -1.71
C LYS A 246 -2.27 24.81 -2.82
N GLU A 247 -3.59 24.95 -2.72
CA GLU A 247 -4.56 24.38 -3.68
C GLU A 247 -4.20 24.68 -5.14
N THR A 248 -3.82 25.93 -5.43
CA THR A 248 -3.44 26.36 -6.79
C THR A 248 -2.16 25.72 -7.32
N LYS A 249 -1.29 25.17 -6.47
CA LYS A 249 0.01 24.60 -6.86
C LYS A 249 0.08 23.08 -6.73
N ARG A 250 -0.68 22.51 -5.80
CA ARG A 250 -0.65 21.07 -5.47
C ARG A 250 -0.98 20.17 -6.66
N GLY A 251 -1.73 20.67 -7.65
CA GLY A 251 -2.02 19.98 -8.90
C GLY A 251 -3.09 18.89 -8.78
N ARG A 252 -4.07 19.08 -7.90
CA ARG A 252 -5.24 18.21 -7.79
C ARG A 252 -6.53 19.01 -7.63
N ALA A 253 -7.59 18.55 -8.25
CA ALA A 253 -8.95 19.05 -8.07
C ALA A 253 -9.83 17.94 -7.47
N LYS A 254 -10.87 18.33 -6.73
CA LYS A 254 -11.88 17.38 -6.24
C LYS A 254 -12.84 17.04 -7.37
N ARG A 255 -13.10 15.75 -7.60
CA ARG A 255 -14.10 15.31 -8.56
C ARG A 255 -15.49 15.77 -8.13
N LYS A 256 -16.35 16.09 -9.12
CA LYS A 256 -17.74 16.51 -8.87
C LYS A 256 -18.66 15.36 -8.44
N ASN A 257 -18.30 14.13 -8.79
CA ASN A 257 -19.13 12.97 -8.56
C ASN A 257 -19.10 12.53 -7.09
N VAL A 258 -20.21 11.93 -6.64
CA VAL A 258 -20.25 11.24 -5.35
C VAL A 258 -19.36 10.00 -5.44
N VAL A 259 -18.46 9.86 -4.47
CA VAL A 259 -17.54 8.73 -4.38
C VAL A 259 -18.16 7.68 -3.47
N GLU A 260 -18.39 6.49 -4.03
CA GLU A 260 -18.85 5.35 -3.26
C GLU A 260 -17.70 4.72 -2.47
N PRO A 261 -17.90 4.40 -1.18
CA PRO A 261 -16.91 3.67 -0.39
C PRO A 261 -16.55 2.33 -1.05
N SER A 262 -15.26 2.02 -1.11
CA SER A 262 -14.74 0.80 -1.71
C SER A 262 -14.22 -0.15 -0.64
N PHE A 263 -14.37 -1.46 -0.88
CA PHE A 263 -13.65 -2.52 -0.14
C PHE A 263 -12.42 -3.04 -0.88
N THR A 264 -12.25 -2.71 -2.16
CA THR A 264 -11.14 -3.19 -3.00
C THR A 264 -9.84 -2.61 -2.50
N ALA A 265 -8.85 -3.43 -2.20
CA ALA A 265 -7.55 -2.94 -1.74
C ALA A 265 -6.89 -2.05 -2.81
N GLY A 266 -6.18 -1.04 -2.35
CA GLY A 266 -5.35 -0.21 -3.21
C GLY A 266 -6.08 0.82 -4.06
N ILE A 267 -5.43 1.17 -5.16
CA ILE A 267 -5.79 2.22 -6.12
C ILE A 267 -6.44 1.66 -7.40
N THR A 268 -6.54 0.34 -7.54
CA THR A 268 -7.13 -0.30 -8.72
C THR A 268 -8.65 -0.20 -8.78
N ASN A 269 -9.23 -0.52 -9.93
CA ASN A 269 -10.68 -0.52 -10.11
C ASN A 269 -11.34 -1.59 -9.22
N ASN A 270 -12.58 -1.35 -8.75
CA ASN A 270 -13.34 -2.32 -7.97
C ASN A 270 -13.57 -3.66 -8.67
N ARG A 271 -13.52 -3.70 -10.01
CA ARG A 271 -13.58 -4.95 -10.79
C ARG A 271 -12.41 -5.89 -10.51
N ASN A 272 -11.30 -5.37 -10.00
CA ASN A 272 -10.06 -6.12 -9.77
C ASN A 272 -9.95 -6.66 -8.32
N VAL A 273 -11.03 -6.61 -7.54
CA VAL A 273 -11.05 -7.12 -6.16
C VAL A 273 -10.66 -8.60 -6.04
N ALA A 274 -10.94 -9.41 -7.06
CA ALA A 274 -10.52 -10.81 -7.10
C ALA A 274 -9.01 -11.00 -7.22
N ILE A 275 -8.29 -9.98 -7.74
CA ILE A 275 -6.83 -10.01 -7.93
C ILE A 275 -6.14 -9.47 -6.68
N VAL A 276 -6.51 -8.26 -6.26
CA VAL A 276 -5.79 -7.54 -5.19
C VAL A 276 -6.34 -7.81 -3.79
N GLY A 277 -7.48 -8.49 -3.71
CA GLY A 277 -8.18 -8.79 -2.47
C GLY A 277 -9.09 -7.65 -1.97
N LYS A 278 -9.78 -7.98 -0.88
CA LYS A 278 -10.75 -7.13 -0.19
C LYS A 278 -10.19 -6.72 1.18
N LEU A 279 -10.41 -5.47 1.58
CA LEU A 279 -10.18 -5.00 2.94
C LEU A 279 -11.42 -5.21 3.81
N ASP A 280 -11.22 -5.37 5.12
CA ASP A 280 -12.32 -5.61 6.07
C ASP A 280 -13.29 -4.42 6.18
N LYS A 281 -12.75 -3.21 6.04
CA LYS A 281 -13.49 -1.96 6.18
C LYS A 281 -13.58 -1.23 4.85
N SER A 282 -14.78 -0.84 4.45
CA SER A 282 -14.94 0.09 3.34
C SER A 282 -14.38 1.46 3.69
N ARG A 283 -13.95 2.20 2.68
CA ARG A 283 -13.43 3.55 2.84
C ARG A 283 -13.60 4.37 1.56
N ASN A 284 -13.67 5.68 1.72
CA ASN A 284 -13.51 6.60 0.60
C ASN A 284 -12.05 6.60 0.19
N ARG A 285 -11.78 6.45 -1.11
CA ARG A 285 -10.42 6.40 -1.64
C ARG A 285 -10.05 7.75 -2.24
N GLY A 286 -8.84 8.23 -1.94
CA GLY A 286 -8.31 9.47 -2.52
C GLY A 286 -8.31 9.44 -4.06
N VAL A 287 -8.00 8.28 -4.66
CA VAL A 287 -7.97 8.11 -6.12
C VAL A 287 -9.33 8.26 -6.80
N ASP A 288 -10.42 8.05 -6.04
CA ASP A 288 -11.78 8.25 -6.54
C ASP A 288 -12.26 9.69 -6.28
N MET A 289 -11.70 10.36 -5.28
CA MET A 289 -12.10 11.71 -4.85
C MET A 289 -11.40 12.83 -5.61
N PHE A 290 -10.20 12.57 -6.13
CA PHE A 290 -9.36 13.58 -6.74
C PHE A 290 -9.04 13.22 -8.20
N GLU A 291 -8.74 14.27 -8.97
CA GLU A 291 -8.21 14.18 -10.32
C GLU A 291 -7.10 15.22 -10.49
N ARG A 292 -6.28 15.06 -11.52
CA ARG A 292 -5.17 15.97 -11.78
C ARG A 292 -5.71 17.32 -12.23
N ASP A 293 -5.22 18.38 -11.60
CA ASP A 293 -5.46 19.74 -12.08
C ASP A 293 -4.38 20.13 -13.10
N MET A 294 -4.75 20.12 -14.38
CA MET A 294 -3.89 20.49 -15.49
C MET A 294 -3.63 22.01 -15.57
N PHE A 295 -4.42 22.82 -14.86
CA PHE A 295 -4.35 24.29 -14.87
C PHE A 295 -3.69 24.87 -13.62
N ARG A 296 -3.04 24.03 -12.82
CA ARG A 296 -2.31 24.46 -11.62
C ARG A 296 -1.28 25.55 -11.95
N GLN A 297 -1.09 26.47 -11.01
CA GLN A 297 -0.01 27.43 -11.03
C GLN A 297 1.35 26.71 -11.05
N SER A 298 2.24 27.13 -11.95
CA SER A 298 3.58 26.58 -12.08
C SER A 298 4.39 26.76 -10.80
N ASP A 299 5.08 25.69 -10.40
CA ASP A 299 6.04 25.68 -9.30
C ASP A 299 7.18 24.73 -9.71
N PRO A 300 8.47 25.14 -9.63
CA PRO A 300 9.57 24.34 -10.18
C PRO A 300 9.65 22.93 -9.60
N GLU A 301 9.43 22.78 -8.30
CA GLU A 301 9.50 21.46 -7.66
C GLU A 301 8.27 20.60 -7.95
N ALA A 302 7.09 21.22 -8.04
CA ALA A 302 5.89 20.52 -8.48
C ALA A 302 6.04 20.05 -9.92
N ASN A 303 6.64 20.86 -10.80
CA ASN A 303 6.85 20.52 -12.20
C ASN A 303 7.70 19.25 -12.35
N VAL A 304 8.83 19.13 -11.63
CA VAL A 304 9.66 17.91 -11.64
C VAL A 304 8.84 16.67 -11.29
N PHE A 305 8.01 16.76 -10.26
CA PHE A 305 7.15 15.66 -9.84
C PHE A 305 6.11 15.26 -10.91
N PHE A 306 5.50 16.25 -11.58
CA PHE A 306 4.53 15.97 -12.64
C PHE A 306 5.18 15.52 -13.96
N ASP A 307 6.40 15.99 -14.24
CA ASP A 307 7.19 15.55 -15.39
C ASP A 307 7.60 14.09 -15.25
N ASP A 308 7.97 13.65 -14.05
CA ASP A 308 8.19 12.23 -13.75
C ASP A 308 6.91 11.43 -14.04
N MET A 309 5.74 11.89 -13.58
CA MET A 309 4.47 11.21 -13.83
C MET A 309 4.18 11.05 -15.33
N ASP A 310 4.33 12.12 -16.10
CA ASP A 310 4.01 12.12 -17.52
C ASP A 310 5.01 11.34 -18.35
N SER A 311 6.30 11.57 -18.12
CA SER A 311 7.35 10.91 -18.88
C SER A 311 7.36 9.41 -18.59
N LEU A 312 7.05 8.98 -17.38
CA LEU A 312 7.15 7.58 -17.00
C LEU A 312 5.79 6.86 -16.97
N ASN A 313 4.71 7.50 -17.44
CA ASN A 313 3.37 6.94 -17.43
C ASN A 313 2.98 6.39 -16.03
N LEU A 314 3.21 7.22 -15.01
CA LEU A 314 2.93 6.88 -13.63
C LEU A 314 1.50 7.29 -13.26
N LEU A 315 0.97 6.61 -12.26
CA LEU A 315 -0.39 6.84 -11.81
C LEU A 315 -0.49 8.12 -10.98
N PHE A 316 -1.41 8.98 -11.36
CA PHE A 316 -1.94 10.02 -10.48
C PHE A 316 -3.04 9.44 -9.60
N GLY A 317 -2.91 9.60 -8.30
CA GLY A 317 -3.93 9.24 -7.32
C GLY A 317 -4.61 10.46 -6.75
N ALA A 318 -3.90 11.21 -5.91
CA ALA A 318 -4.42 12.40 -5.25
C ALA A 318 -3.37 13.52 -5.10
N GLY A 319 -2.36 13.57 -5.97
CA GLY A 319 -1.21 14.47 -5.89
C GLY A 319 -0.19 14.06 -4.83
N ILE A 320 0.91 14.80 -4.73
CA ILE A 320 2.00 14.49 -3.78
C ILE A 320 1.49 14.31 -2.34
N SER A 321 2.04 13.33 -1.63
CA SER A 321 1.49 12.92 -0.34
C SER A 321 2.07 13.70 0.85
N GLY A 322 1.39 14.78 1.24
CA GLY A 322 1.70 15.48 2.49
C GLY A 322 1.51 14.62 3.75
N THR A 323 0.70 13.56 3.68
CA THR A 323 0.54 12.60 4.78
C THR A 323 1.76 11.71 4.95
N THR A 324 2.44 11.31 3.87
CA THR A 324 3.77 10.68 3.98
C THR A 324 4.73 11.57 4.76
N GLY A 325 4.73 12.88 4.47
CA GLY A 325 5.59 13.83 5.17
C GLY A 325 5.28 13.91 6.66
N SER A 326 4.02 14.10 7.05
CA SER A 326 3.65 14.15 8.46
C SER A 326 3.88 12.84 9.21
N LEU A 327 3.80 11.68 8.53
CA LEU A 327 4.15 10.39 9.12
C LEU A 327 5.65 10.28 9.42
N PHE A 328 6.53 10.78 8.56
CA PHE A 328 7.96 10.85 8.85
C PHE A 328 8.29 11.90 9.92
N GLN A 329 7.59 13.03 9.95
CA GLN A 329 7.73 14.00 11.04
C GLN A 329 7.30 13.38 12.39
N ALA A 330 6.24 12.58 12.40
CA ALA A 330 5.83 11.83 13.59
C ALA A 330 6.87 10.77 13.98
N ALA A 331 7.48 10.08 13.02
CA ALA A 331 8.58 9.15 13.28
C ALA A 331 9.75 9.88 13.98
N GLU A 332 10.20 11.01 13.43
CA GLU A 332 11.27 11.83 14.02
C GLU A 332 10.93 12.32 15.44
N ALA A 333 9.66 12.65 15.69
CA ALA A 333 9.21 13.13 16.99
C ALA A 333 9.20 12.03 18.07
N PHE A 334 8.67 10.86 17.72
CA PHE A 334 8.27 9.86 18.71
C PHE A 334 9.16 8.61 18.72
N GLY A 335 9.76 8.25 17.58
CA GLY A 335 10.63 7.09 17.48
C GLY A 335 11.56 7.21 16.26
N PRO A 336 12.62 8.04 16.34
CA PRO A 336 13.53 8.26 15.22
C PRO A 336 14.05 6.95 14.62
N LEU A 337 14.03 6.86 13.29
CA LEU A 337 14.44 5.67 12.54
C LEU A 337 15.93 5.80 12.21
N GLU A 338 16.76 4.96 12.83
CA GLU A 338 18.21 5.15 12.88
C GLU A 338 18.91 4.55 11.65
N ASP A 339 18.45 3.38 11.21
CA ASP A 339 19.02 2.66 10.07
C ASP A 339 18.11 2.70 8.82
N GLU A 340 18.70 2.41 7.65
CA GLU A 340 17.99 2.43 6.38
C GLU A 340 16.87 1.39 6.30
N GLU A 341 17.04 0.23 6.93
CA GLU A 341 16.04 -0.83 6.93
C GLU A 341 14.80 -0.41 7.72
N GLU A 342 14.96 0.19 8.92
CA GLU A 342 13.85 0.76 9.69
C GLU A 342 13.11 1.83 8.91
N LYS A 343 13.84 2.71 8.21
CA LYS A 343 13.24 3.72 7.33
C LYS A 343 12.44 3.07 6.20
N LYS A 344 12.96 2.02 5.56
CA LYS A 344 12.28 1.26 4.50
C LYS A 344 11.06 0.49 5.03
N GLN A 345 11.14 -0.08 6.22
CA GLN A 345 10.01 -0.76 6.87
C GLN A 345 8.89 0.23 7.18
N TYR A 346 9.21 1.41 7.70
CA TYR A 346 8.21 2.44 7.93
C TYR A 346 7.66 3.02 6.62
N MET A 347 8.52 3.21 5.61
CA MET A 347 8.08 3.59 4.26
C MET A 347 7.11 2.56 3.68
N LEU A 348 7.39 1.26 3.83
CA LEU A 348 6.51 0.17 3.43
C LEU A 348 5.18 0.21 4.19
N ALA A 349 5.19 0.53 5.49
CA ALA A 349 3.96 0.74 6.26
C ALA A 349 3.12 1.92 5.71
N ILE A 350 3.77 3.02 5.34
CA ILE A 350 3.12 4.16 4.70
C ILE A 350 2.53 3.74 3.33
N VAL A 351 3.23 2.89 2.56
CA VAL A 351 2.69 2.30 1.32
C VAL A 351 1.45 1.45 1.62
N GLY A 352 1.50 0.56 2.61
CA GLY A 352 0.32 -0.20 3.04
C GLY A 352 -0.86 0.70 3.41
N TYR A 353 -0.62 1.73 4.21
CA TYR A 353 -1.65 2.66 4.67
C TYR A 353 -2.21 3.56 3.54
N LEU A 354 -1.36 4.23 2.78
CA LEU A 354 -1.79 5.24 1.80
C LEU A 354 -2.06 4.65 0.43
N VAL A 355 -1.22 3.73 -0.04
CA VAL A 355 -1.43 3.07 -1.33
C VAL A 355 -2.46 1.96 -1.17
N GLY A 356 -2.28 1.03 -0.22
CA GLY A 356 -3.26 -0.02 0.08
C GLY A 356 -4.62 0.51 0.53
N GLY A 357 -4.66 1.67 1.19
CA GLY A 357 -5.89 2.40 1.51
C GLY A 357 -6.59 3.05 0.30
N GLY A 358 -5.91 3.18 -0.84
CA GLY A 358 -6.42 3.87 -2.03
C GLY A 358 -6.33 5.39 -1.95
N MET A 359 -5.50 5.94 -1.08
CA MET A 359 -5.38 7.39 -0.85
C MET A 359 -4.42 8.07 -1.81
N HIS A 360 -3.33 7.38 -2.18
CA HIS A 360 -2.27 7.90 -3.04
C HIS A 360 -1.67 6.79 -3.91
N SER A 361 -1.05 7.18 -5.03
CA SER A 361 -0.24 6.25 -5.82
C SER A 361 1.12 5.98 -5.17
N PHE A 362 1.80 4.91 -5.60
CA PHE A 362 3.14 4.58 -5.11
C PHE A 362 4.13 5.73 -5.33
N HIS A 363 4.13 6.34 -6.53
CA HIS A 363 5.02 7.47 -6.82
C HIS A 363 4.71 8.69 -5.95
N GLU A 364 3.43 9.02 -5.72
CA GLU A 364 3.03 10.14 -4.85
C GLU A 364 3.57 10.02 -3.42
N VAL A 365 3.65 8.79 -2.92
CA VAL A 365 4.15 8.46 -1.59
C VAL A 365 5.69 8.43 -1.59
N MET A 366 6.30 7.75 -2.57
CA MET A 366 7.75 7.55 -2.63
C MET A 366 8.54 8.81 -3.00
N SER A 367 7.96 9.73 -3.76
CA SER A 367 8.60 11.02 -4.06
C SER A 367 8.87 11.86 -2.81
N VAL A 368 8.09 11.66 -1.74
CA VAL A 368 8.36 12.24 -0.42
C VAL A 368 9.40 11.41 0.35
N GLY A 369 9.28 10.08 0.34
CA GLY A 369 10.26 9.18 0.95
C GLY A 369 11.69 9.39 0.45
N LYS A 370 11.86 9.68 -0.84
CA LYS A 370 13.15 10.03 -1.45
C LYS A 370 13.82 11.22 -0.76
N LYS A 371 13.05 12.22 -0.33
CA LYS A 371 13.56 13.44 0.32
C LYS A 371 14.19 13.17 1.69
N ILE A 372 13.89 12.02 2.32
CA ILE A 372 14.49 11.59 3.60
C ILE A 372 15.48 10.42 3.44
N GLY A 373 15.92 10.18 2.20
CA GLY A 373 16.97 9.21 1.89
C GLY A 373 16.49 7.79 1.62
N ILE A 374 15.19 7.54 1.40
CA ILE A 374 14.77 6.23 0.87
C ILE A 374 15.25 6.11 -0.59
N PRO A 375 15.99 5.04 -0.95
CA PRO A 375 16.38 4.81 -2.34
C PRO A 375 15.15 4.67 -3.24
N TYR A 376 14.95 5.64 -4.13
CA TYR A 376 13.81 5.65 -5.05
C TYR A 376 14.16 6.35 -6.37
N ASP A 377 13.98 5.59 -7.44
CA ASP A 377 13.95 6.08 -8.82
C ASP A 377 12.50 6.09 -9.27
N ALA A 378 12.07 7.16 -9.94
CA ALA A 378 10.67 7.35 -10.28
C ALA A 378 10.12 6.13 -11.04
N GLY A 379 9.02 5.57 -10.54
CA GLY A 379 8.37 4.40 -11.12
C GLY A 379 9.01 3.04 -10.82
N SER A 380 10.11 2.99 -10.05
CA SER A 380 10.78 1.75 -9.62
C SER A 380 10.39 1.37 -8.20
N TYR A 381 10.25 0.08 -7.91
CA TYR A 381 9.77 -0.39 -6.61
C TYR A 381 10.90 -0.96 -5.75
N VAL A 382 11.65 -1.92 -6.30
CA VAL A 382 12.48 -2.86 -5.51
C VAL A 382 13.52 -2.20 -4.61
N LYS A 383 14.18 -1.13 -5.07
CA LYS A 383 15.23 -0.42 -4.29
C LYS A 383 14.71 0.17 -2.97
N SER A 384 13.43 0.55 -2.94
CA SER A 384 12.78 1.17 -1.79
C SER A 384 12.25 0.16 -0.78
N LEU A 385 12.18 -1.12 -1.15
CA LEU A 385 11.59 -2.16 -0.30
C LEU A 385 12.61 -2.65 0.75
N PRO A 386 12.15 -2.91 1.99
CA PRO A 386 12.99 -3.44 3.05
C PRO A 386 13.46 -4.87 2.76
N GLU A 387 14.62 -5.24 3.30
CA GLU A 387 15.16 -6.60 3.22
C GLU A 387 14.23 -7.63 3.89
N SER A 388 13.52 -7.24 4.95
CA SER A 388 12.53 -8.09 5.62
C SER A 388 11.44 -8.58 4.66
N PHE A 389 11.00 -7.73 3.73
CA PHE A 389 10.03 -8.08 2.70
C PHE A 389 10.69 -8.80 1.52
N LYS A 390 11.82 -8.29 1.01
CA LYS A 390 12.47 -8.86 -0.19
C LYS A 390 12.90 -10.33 -0.05
N LYS A 391 13.09 -10.81 1.18
CA LYS A 391 13.44 -12.22 1.46
C LYS A 391 12.23 -13.15 1.56
N SER A 392 11.01 -12.61 1.54
CA SER A 392 9.77 -13.36 1.76
C SER A 392 9.24 -14.04 0.49
N ASP A 393 8.31 -14.98 0.66
CA ASP A 393 7.60 -15.62 -0.45
C ASP A 393 6.62 -14.66 -1.13
N GLU A 394 6.00 -13.77 -0.36
CA GLU A 394 5.10 -12.73 -0.85
C GLU A 394 5.82 -11.79 -1.82
N PHE A 395 7.05 -11.36 -1.50
CA PHE A 395 7.84 -10.59 -2.45
C PHE A 395 8.17 -11.39 -3.70
N ARG A 396 8.60 -12.65 -3.57
CA ARG A 396 8.92 -13.49 -4.74
C ARG A 396 7.71 -13.62 -5.68
N GLN A 397 6.53 -13.89 -5.13
CA GLN A 397 5.31 -14.03 -5.92
C GLN A 397 4.88 -12.71 -6.56
N TRP A 398 4.84 -11.62 -5.77
CA TRP A 398 4.48 -10.30 -6.26
C TRP A 398 5.47 -9.82 -7.33
N ASN A 399 6.77 -9.95 -7.10
CA ASN A 399 7.81 -9.53 -8.04
C ASN A 399 7.78 -10.35 -9.34
N HIS A 400 7.41 -11.63 -9.26
CA HIS A 400 7.20 -12.44 -10.46
C HIS A 400 5.97 -11.97 -11.25
N ASN A 401 4.83 -11.81 -10.56
CA ASN A 401 3.58 -11.39 -11.16
C ASN A 401 3.67 -10.00 -11.81
N TYR A 402 4.52 -9.12 -11.27
CA TYR A 402 4.68 -7.72 -11.69
C TYR A 402 6.08 -7.35 -12.12
N TYR A 403 6.87 -8.30 -12.63
CA TYR A 403 8.26 -8.06 -13.05
C TYR A 403 8.41 -6.89 -14.05
N ASP A 404 7.43 -6.76 -14.94
CA ASP A 404 7.28 -5.66 -15.90
C ASP A 404 7.18 -4.27 -15.24
N ILE A 405 6.69 -4.21 -14.00
CA ILE A 405 6.52 -2.99 -13.22
C ILE A 405 7.61 -2.84 -12.16
N SER A 406 7.87 -3.87 -11.38
CA SER A 406 8.72 -3.82 -10.19
C SER A 406 10.20 -3.73 -10.53
N GLU A 407 10.65 -4.48 -11.55
CA GLU A 407 12.06 -4.59 -11.98
C GLU A 407 12.33 -3.75 -13.22
N LEU A 408 11.49 -3.86 -14.25
CA LEU A 408 11.65 -3.08 -15.49
C LEU A 408 11.19 -1.63 -15.34
N GLY A 409 10.37 -1.30 -14.35
CA GLY A 409 9.99 0.08 -14.08
C GLY A 409 9.11 0.70 -15.16
N ALA A 410 9.42 1.94 -15.57
CA ALA A 410 8.42 2.87 -16.09
C ALA A 410 8.60 3.39 -17.52
N THR A 411 9.58 2.86 -18.26
CA THR A 411 9.89 3.33 -19.63
C THR A 411 9.49 2.34 -20.72
N HIS A 412 9.22 1.08 -20.38
CA HIS A 412 9.16 0.00 -21.36
C HIS A 412 7.86 -0.10 -22.16
N TRP A 413 6.79 0.61 -21.77
CA TRP A 413 5.56 0.69 -22.57
C TRP A 413 5.75 1.47 -23.89
N ARG A 414 6.74 2.38 -23.92
CA ARG A 414 7.01 3.25 -25.08
C ARG A 414 7.41 2.50 -26.34
N PHE A 415 7.97 1.30 -26.18
CA PHE A 415 8.42 0.46 -27.29
C PHE A 415 7.29 0.03 -28.23
N ASN A 416 6.03 0.11 -27.78
CA ASN A 416 4.85 -0.20 -28.59
C ASN A 416 4.08 1.04 -29.09
N GLU A 417 4.40 2.26 -28.65
CA GLU A 417 3.56 3.44 -28.92
C GLU A 417 4.20 4.58 -29.72
N GLY A 418 5.53 4.65 -29.81
CA GLY A 418 6.20 5.68 -30.61
C GLY A 418 5.90 7.15 -30.22
N LYS A 419 5.20 7.40 -29.11
CA LYS A 419 4.79 8.75 -28.66
C LYS A 419 5.90 9.47 -27.91
N LEU A 420 5.94 10.80 -28.07
CA LEU A 420 6.89 11.70 -27.43
C LEU A 420 6.41 12.11 -26.02
N PRO A 421 7.32 12.53 -25.11
CA PRO A 421 6.95 13.10 -23.81
C PRO A 421 5.95 14.27 -23.88
N SER A 422 5.15 14.45 -22.83
CA SER A 422 4.04 15.43 -22.76
C SER A 422 4.46 16.88 -23.04
N HIS A 423 5.61 17.34 -22.56
CA HIS A 423 6.10 18.70 -22.83
C HIS A 423 6.44 18.91 -24.31
N LEU A 424 6.78 17.85 -25.05
CA LEU A 424 6.98 17.89 -26.50
C LEU A 424 5.66 17.76 -27.27
N GLU A 425 4.69 17.01 -26.73
CA GLU A 425 3.33 17.00 -27.30
C GLU A 425 2.61 18.34 -27.10
N LEU A 426 2.77 19.00 -25.95
CA LEU A 426 2.25 20.34 -25.70
C LEU A 426 2.92 21.38 -26.60
N ALA A 427 4.23 21.29 -26.81
CA ALA A 427 4.92 22.14 -27.78
C ALA A 427 4.37 21.92 -29.20
N LYS A 428 4.13 20.66 -29.59
CA LYS A 428 3.54 20.29 -30.88
C LYS A 428 2.10 20.81 -31.04
N LEU A 429 1.27 20.70 -30.01
CA LEU A 429 -0.10 21.24 -30.00
C LEU A 429 -0.11 22.77 -30.00
N SER A 430 0.84 23.42 -29.31
CA SER A 430 0.99 24.88 -29.32
C SER A 430 1.50 25.43 -30.67
N GLN A 431 2.21 24.59 -31.44
CA GLN A 431 2.61 24.89 -32.82
C GLN A 431 1.47 24.65 -33.80
N GLN A 432 0.68 23.59 -33.63
CA GLN A 432 -0.48 23.29 -34.47
C GLN A 432 -1.64 24.28 -34.27
N GLY A 433 -1.73 24.96 -33.13
CA GLY A 433 -2.68 26.06 -32.89
C GLY A 433 -2.25 27.42 -33.46
N LYS A 434 -1.12 27.51 -34.18
CA LYS A 434 -0.63 28.75 -34.81
C LYS A 434 -0.80 28.80 -36.34
N ASP A 435 -1.33 27.73 -36.94
CA ASP A 435 -1.57 27.62 -38.38
C ASP A 435 -3.08 27.68 -38.75
N ILE A 436 -3.88 28.48 -38.01
CA ILE A 436 -5.26 28.85 -38.39
C ILE A 436 -5.34 30.36 -38.55
#